data_AF-A0A6A2WBW0-F1
#
_entry.id   AF-A0A6A2WBW0-F1
#
_cell.length_a   1.000
_cell.length_b   1.000
_cell.length_c   1.000
_cell.angle_alpha   90.00
_cell.angle_beta   90.00
_cell.angle_gamma   90.00
#
_symmetry.space_group_name_H-M   'P 1'
#
loop_
_entity.id
_entity.type
_entity.pdbx_description
1 polymer ?
#
loop_
_entity_poly.entity_id
_entity_poly.type
_entity_poly.pdbx_seq_one_letter_code
_entity_poly.pdbx_strand_id
1 'polypeptide(L)'
;MASLVISQLAFPSENGYKVWEDPSFIKWRKRDPHVNLHCHESVEGSLKYWYERNKVDLSISNSAVWNDEAVQSAVDSAAFWVKGLPFVKSLSGYWKFLLVSNPAAVPKNFYESEFKDSDWKTLPVPSNWQLHGFDQPIYTNIVYPFPLDPPHVPIDNPTGCYRTYFHIPKEWKGRRILLHFEGVDSAFFAWVNGVPVGYRSVRIVDCPQSLK
;
A
#
# COMPACT_ATOMS: atom_id res chain seq x y z
N MET A 1 4.94 27.84 -2.46
CA MET A 1 4.41 27.52 -3.81
C MET A 1 4.18 26.02 -4.02
N ALA A 2 5.16 25.13 -3.77
CA ALA A 2 4.94 23.67 -3.92
C ALA A 2 3.90 23.07 -2.96
N SER A 3 3.73 23.63 -1.75
CA SER A 3 2.81 23.07 -0.75
C SER A 3 1.31 23.26 -1.07
N LEU A 4 0.95 24.28 -1.87
CA LEU A 4 -0.45 24.60 -2.22
C LEU A 4 -0.97 23.76 -3.39
N VAL A 5 -0.07 23.34 -4.29
CA VAL A 5 -0.43 22.47 -5.43
C VAL A 5 -0.65 21.02 -4.96
N ILE A 6 -0.06 20.61 -3.83
CA ILE A 6 -0.09 19.22 -3.36
C ILE A 6 -1.34 18.90 -2.53
N SER A 7 -1.90 19.86 -1.78
CA SER A 7 -3.22 19.68 -1.15
C SER A 7 -4.32 19.48 -2.20
N GLN A 8 -4.15 20.03 -3.40
CA GLN A 8 -5.03 19.86 -4.56
C GLN A 8 -4.88 18.52 -5.30
N LEU A 9 -3.81 17.74 -5.03
CA LEU A 9 -3.57 16.46 -5.71
C LEU A 9 -4.11 15.26 -4.95
N ALA A 10 -4.16 15.33 -3.62
CA ALA A 10 -4.54 14.19 -2.78
C ALA A 10 -6.03 14.15 -2.41
N PHE A 11 -6.72 15.26 -2.66
CA PHE A 11 -8.18 15.39 -2.64
C PHE A 11 -8.56 16.04 -3.98
N PRO A 12 -9.76 15.80 -4.53
CA PRO A 12 -10.18 16.49 -5.74
C PRO A 12 -9.92 17.98 -5.54
N SER A 13 -9.00 18.52 -6.33
CA SER A 13 -8.71 19.95 -6.35
C SER A 13 -10.02 20.72 -6.45
N GLU A 14 -10.06 21.97 -5.99
CA GLU A 14 -11.20 22.86 -6.24
C GLU A 14 -11.57 22.96 -7.74
N ASN A 15 -10.69 22.50 -8.63
CA ASN A 15 -10.88 22.44 -10.09
C ASN A 15 -11.45 21.09 -10.60
N GLY A 16 -11.83 20.15 -9.73
CA GLY A 16 -12.43 18.86 -10.11
C GLY A 16 -11.47 17.83 -10.71
N TYR A 17 -10.17 18.14 -10.79
CA TYR A 17 -9.17 17.20 -11.29
C TYR A 17 -8.97 16.02 -10.32
N LYS A 18 -9.07 14.80 -10.87
CA LYS A 18 -8.90 13.53 -10.15
C LYS A 18 -7.68 12.80 -10.68
N VAL A 19 -6.64 12.71 -9.87
CA VAL A 19 -5.35 12.11 -10.26
C VAL A 19 -5.50 10.65 -10.71
N TRP A 20 -6.42 9.89 -10.11
CA TRP A 20 -6.67 8.48 -10.45
C TRP A 20 -7.44 8.27 -11.76
N GLU A 21 -7.97 9.34 -12.37
CA GLU A 21 -8.56 9.31 -13.72
C GLU A 21 -7.58 9.85 -14.78
N ASP A 22 -6.33 10.19 -14.42
CA ASP A 22 -5.31 10.63 -15.37
C ASP A 22 -4.36 9.48 -15.75
N PRO A 23 -4.48 8.90 -16.95
CA PRO A 23 -3.66 7.77 -17.37
C PRO A 23 -2.19 8.13 -17.58
N SER A 24 -1.85 9.42 -17.67
CA SER A 24 -0.46 9.90 -17.78
C SER A 24 0.23 10.01 -16.43
N PHE A 25 -0.53 10.08 -15.33
CA PHE A 25 -0.01 10.28 -13.98
C PHE A 25 -0.07 9.00 -13.14
N ILE A 26 0.93 8.13 -13.28
CA ILE A 26 0.93 6.83 -12.59
C ILE A 26 1.71 6.79 -11.27
N LYS A 27 2.62 7.75 -11.04
CA LYS A 27 3.48 7.77 -9.85
C LYS A 27 3.94 9.19 -9.51
N TRP A 28 4.08 9.46 -8.21
CA TRP A 28 4.72 10.67 -7.70
C TRP A 28 5.59 10.32 -6.48
N ARG A 29 6.80 10.89 -6.43
CA ARG A 29 7.81 10.64 -5.38
C ARG A 29 8.12 9.15 -5.10
N LYS A 30 7.88 8.29 -6.10
CA LYS A 30 8.26 6.88 -6.08
C LYS A 30 9.65 6.70 -6.69
N ARG A 31 10.53 5.97 -6.00
CA ARG A 31 11.84 5.55 -6.53
C ARG A 31 11.68 4.72 -7.81
N ASP A 32 12.63 4.85 -8.73
CA ASP A 32 12.61 4.05 -9.96
C ASP A 32 12.76 2.54 -9.69
N PRO A 33 12.23 1.69 -10.59
CA PRO A 33 12.37 0.24 -10.46
C PRO A 33 13.85 -0.16 -10.34
N HIS A 34 14.15 -1.04 -9.40
CA HIS A 34 15.47 -1.57 -9.13
C HIS A 34 15.33 -2.97 -8.54
N VAL A 35 16.40 -3.76 -8.59
CA VAL A 35 16.47 -5.03 -7.86
C VAL A 35 16.32 -4.78 -6.36
N ASN A 36 15.86 -5.79 -5.61
CA ASN A 36 15.70 -5.68 -4.17
C ASN A 36 17.05 -5.38 -3.50
N LEU A 37 17.07 -4.32 -2.68
CA LEU A 37 18.26 -3.89 -1.95
C LEU A 37 17.97 -3.92 -0.45
N HIS A 38 18.88 -4.54 0.30
CA HIS A 38 18.87 -4.51 1.76
C HIS A 38 20.19 -3.93 2.25
N CYS A 39 20.09 -2.98 3.18
CA CYS A 39 21.28 -2.39 3.81
C CYS A 39 21.73 -3.30 4.94
N HIS A 40 23.03 -3.62 4.96
CA HIS A 40 23.69 -4.35 6.04
C HIS A 40 24.89 -3.55 6.54
N GLU A 41 25.34 -3.85 7.75
CA GLU A 41 26.54 -3.23 8.35
C GLU A 41 27.84 -3.87 7.84
N SER A 42 27.80 -5.13 7.41
CA SER A 42 28.96 -5.87 6.91
C SER A 42 28.67 -6.72 5.68
N VAL A 43 29.74 -7.12 4.99
CA VAL A 43 29.67 -8.03 3.84
C VAL A 43 29.19 -9.41 4.27
N GLU A 44 29.64 -9.91 5.43
CA GLU A 44 29.23 -11.21 5.99
C GLU A 44 27.74 -11.23 6.31
N GLY A 45 27.20 -10.13 6.87
CA GLY A 45 25.76 -9.99 7.10
C GLY A 45 24.96 -10.03 5.80
N SER A 46 25.49 -9.40 4.75
CA SER A 46 24.88 -9.42 3.41
C SER A 46 24.92 -10.83 2.80
N LEU A 47 26.05 -11.52 2.87
CA LEU A 47 26.23 -12.87 2.35
C LEU A 47 25.35 -13.87 3.10
N LYS A 48 25.30 -13.78 4.43
CA LYS A 48 24.43 -14.62 5.27
C LYS A 48 22.97 -14.45 4.88
N TYR A 49 22.50 -13.20 4.72
CA TYR A 49 21.14 -12.92 4.30
C TYR A 49 20.78 -13.59 2.97
N TRP A 50 21.63 -13.41 1.95
CA TRP A 50 21.39 -14.03 0.64
C TRP A 50 21.48 -15.56 0.69
N TYR A 51 22.41 -16.11 1.46
CA TYR A 51 22.56 -17.55 1.64
C TYR A 51 21.32 -18.18 2.29
N GLU A 52 20.78 -17.58 3.35
CA GLU A 52 19.55 -18.05 4.01
C GLU A 52 18.34 -17.97 3.07
N ARG A 53 18.23 -16.91 2.25
CA ARG A 53 17.13 -16.77 1.28
C ARG A 53 17.19 -17.77 0.13
N ASN A 54 18.37 -18.24 -0.23
CA ASN A 54 18.52 -19.30 -1.24
C ASN A 54 18.16 -20.69 -0.73
N LYS A 55 17.89 -20.85 0.58
CA LYS A 55 17.47 -22.13 1.18
C LYS A 55 15.95 -22.31 1.28
N VAL A 56 15.17 -21.39 0.74
CA VAL A 56 13.71 -21.50 0.76
C VAL A 56 13.31 -22.66 -0.15
N ASP A 57 12.75 -23.71 0.44
CA ASP A 57 12.30 -24.91 -0.25
C ASP A 57 10.87 -24.73 -0.77
N LEU A 58 10.57 -25.27 -1.96
CA LEU A 58 9.22 -25.26 -2.55
C LEU A 58 8.18 -25.92 -1.62
N SER A 59 8.58 -26.92 -0.83
CA SER A 59 7.71 -27.59 0.15
C SER A 59 7.12 -26.63 1.18
N ILE A 60 7.82 -25.52 1.50
CA ILE A 60 7.30 -24.48 2.39
C ILE A 60 6.09 -23.78 1.73
N SER A 61 6.09 -23.62 0.41
CA SER A 61 4.94 -23.06 -0.30
C SER A 61 3.69 -23.95 -0.18
N ASN A 62 3.88 -25.28 -0.09
CA ASN A 62 2.77 -26.21 0.09
C ASN A 62 2.19 -26.19 1.52
N SER A 63 2.93 -25.64 2.49
CA SER A 63 2.43 -25.39 3.85
C SER A 63 1.67 -24.07 4.01
N ALA A 64 1.47 -23.31 2.92
CA ALA A 64 0.66 -22.10 2.97
C ALA A 64 -0.75 -22.42 3.47
N VAL A 65 -1.15 -21.71 4.52
CA VAL A 65 -2.43 -21.94 5.20
C VAL A 65 -3.53 -21.14 4.49
N TRP A 66 -4.60 -21.82 4.10
CA TRP A 66 -5.78 -21.23 3.44
C TRP A 66 -7.03 -21.38 4.31
N ASN A 67 -6.89 -21.10 5.60
CA ASN A 67 -7.96 -21.16 6.60
C ASN A 67 -7.95 -19.90 7.48
N ASP A 68 -8.66 -19.89 8.60
CA ASP A 68 -8.78 -18.75 9.50
C ASP A 68 -7.43 -18.26 10.09
N GLU A 69 -6.39 -19.10 10.08
CA GLU A 69 -5.03 -18.76 10.52
C GLU A 69 -4.19 -18.07 9.43
N ALA A 70 -4.69 -17.98 8.20
CA ALA A 70 -3.96 -17.41 7.05
C ALA A 70 -3.55 -15.95 7.31
N VAL A 71 -4.42 -15.17 7.95
CA VAL A 71 -4.16 -13.76 8.28
C VAL A 71 -3.00 -13.64 9.27
N GLN A 72 -3.05 -14.42 10.36
CA GLN A 72 -1.98 -14.40 11.36
C GLN A 72 -0.66 -14.89 10.75
N SER A 73 -0.71 -15.97 9.96
CA SER A 73 0.43 -16.52 9.25
C SER A 73 1.07 -15.51 8.29
N ALA A 74 0.27 -14.67 7.62
CA ALA A 74 0.78 -13.62 6.74
C ALA A 74 1.50 -12.51 7.53
N VAL A 75 0.97 -12.11 8.69
CA VAL A 75 1.62 -11.13 9.58
C VAL A 75 2.93 -11.70 10.14
N ASP A 76 2.93 -12.95 10.58
CA ASP A 76 4.12 -13.63 11.10
C ASP A 76 5.19 -13.82 10.03
N SER A 77 4.78 -14.16 8.81
CA SER A 77 5.67 -14.22 7.64
C SER A 77 6.33 -12.86 7.37
N ALA A 78 5.55 -11.77 7.37
CA ALA A 78 6.11 -10.42 7.19
C ALA A 78 7.11 -10.03 8.30
N ALA A 79 6.87 -10.46 9.54
CA ALA A 79 7.81 -10.27 10.65
C ALA A 79 9.07 -11.14 10.50
N PHE A 80 8.92 -12.39 10.05
CA PHE A 80 10.02 -13.31 9.80
C PHE A 80 10.99 -12.76 8.74
N TRP A 81 10.47 -12.20 7.64
CA TRP A 81 11.29 -11.70 6.53
C TRP A 81 12.20 -10.52 6.85
N VAL A 82 11.90 -9.78 7.93
CA VAL A 82 12.72 -8.65 8.40
C VAL A 82 13.57 -9.00 9.61
N LYS A 83 13.45 -10.23 10.14
CA LYS A 83 14.15 -10.66 11.35
C LYS A 83 15.67 -10.61 11.13
N GLY A 84 16.37 -9.93 12.04
CA GLY A 84 17.83 -9.81 11.99
C GLY A 84 18.36 -8.78 10.98
N LEU A 85 17.50 -8.06 10.26
CA LEU A 85 17.92 -6.96 9.40
C LEU A 85 18.09 -5.66 10.21
N PRO A 86 19.29 -5.06 10.25
CA PRO A 86 19.57 -3.91 11.14
C PRO A 86 18.85 -2.62 10.70
N PHE A 87 18.58 -2.48 9.41
CA PHE A 87 18.03 -1.26 8.82
C PHE A 87 16.67 -1.46 8.14
N VAL A 88 15.91 -2.46 8.59
CA VAL A 88 14.56 -2.73 8.11
C VAL A 88 13.62 -2.86 9.31
N LYS A 89 12.47 -2.22 9.23
CA LYS A 89 11.41 -2.33 10.23
C LYS A 89 10.12 -2.62 9.48
N SER A 90 9.52 -3.78 9.74
CA SER A 90 8.19 -4.08 9.23
C SER A 90 7.16 -3.16 9.89
N LEU A 91 6.24 -2.65 9.07
CA LEU A 91 5.04 -1.96 9.53
C LEU A 91 3.80 -2.86 9.44
N SER A 92 3.96 -4.14 9.08
CA SER A 92 2.87 -5.11 9.11
C SER A 92 2.34 -5.30 10.53
N GLY A 93 1.06 -5.66 10.63
CA GLY A 93 0.32 -5.74 11.89
C GLY A 93 -1.01 -5.02 11.78
N TYR A 94 -1.54 -4.57 12.90
CA TYR A 94 -2.89 -4.03 12.98
C TYR A 94 -2.92 -2.51 12.81
N TRP A 95 -3.62 -2.04 11.78
CA TRP A 95 -3.75 -0.62 11.45
C TRP A 95 -5.18 -0.15 11.71
N LYS A 96 -5.34 1.12 12.10
CA LYS A 96 -6.65 1.76 12.14
C LYS A 96 -7.18 1.91 10.72
N PHE A 97 -8.44 1.54 10.51
CA PHE A 97 -9.04 1.45 9.20
C PHE A 97 -10.47 1.97 9.18
N LEU A 98 -10.79 2.73 8.13
CA LEU A 98 -12.12 3.21 7.80
C LEU A 98 -12.36 3.01 6.30
N LEU A 99 -13.48 2.36 5.95
CA LEU A 99 -13.96 2.32 4.58
C LEU A 99 -15.03 3.38 4.39
N VAL A 100 -14.93 4.15 3.31
CA VAL A 100 -15.97 5.07 2.85
C VAL A 100 -16.39 4.72 1.42
N SER A 101 -17.60 5.10 1.02
CA SER A 101 -18.17 4.72 -0.28
C SER A 101 -17.49 5.37 -1.49
N ASN A 102 -16.85 6.53 -1.31
CA ASN A 102 -16.17 7.25 -2.38
C ASN A 102 -15.06 8.17 -1.84
N PRO A 103 -14.11 8.62 -2.69
CA PRO A 103 -13.00 9.47 -2.27
C PRO A 103 -13.43 10.83 -1.68
N ALA A 104 -14.58 11.36 -2.09
CA ALA A 104 -15.09 12.63 -1.58
C ALA A 104 -15.67 12.51 -0.15
N ALA A 105 -16.00 11.30 0.29
CA ALA A 105 -16.48 11.00 1.63
C ALA A 105 -15.35 10.76 2.66
N VAL A 106 -14.08 10.79 2.22
CA VAL A 106 -12.93 10.64 3.12
C VAL A 106 -12.93 11.76 4.17
N PRO A 107 -12.76 11.44 5.47
CA PRO A 107 -12.70 12.47 6.51
C PRO A 107 -11.60 13.50 6.20
N LYS A 108 -11.98 14.78 6.26
CA LYS A 108 -11.02 15.87 6.04
C LYS A 108 -9.87 15.74 7.02
N ASN A 109 -8.66 15.96 6.53
CA ASN A 109 -7.44 15.97 7.33
C ASN A 109 -7.16 14.66 8.09
N PHE A 110 -7.71 13.51 7.65
CA PHE A 110 -7.44 12.22 8.28
C PHE A 110 -5.95 11.82 8.28
N TYR A 111 -5.10 12.52 7.53
CA TYR A 111 -3.65 12.27 7.43
C TYR A 111 -2.84 13.08 8.45
N GLU A 112 -3.45 14.04 9.16
CA GLU A 112 -2.79 14.83 10.20
C GLU A 112 -2.50 14.00 11.46
N SER A 113 -1.46 14.38 12.20
CA SER A 113 -1.04 13.69 13.42
C SER A 113 -2.07 13.82 14.55
N GLU A 114 -2.80 14.93 14.57
CA GLU A 114 -3.76 15.32 15.60
C GLU A 114 -5.17 14.74 15.34
N PHE A 115 -5.37 14.12 14.18
CA PHE A 115 -6.66 13.52 13.82
C PHE A 115 -7.03 12.38 14.78
N LYS A 116 -8.26 12.41 15.29
CA LYS A 116 -8.79 11.39 16.21
C LYS A 116 -9.39 10.23 15.42
N ASP A 117 -8.75 9.06 15.52
CA ASP A 117 -9.15 7.80 14.87
C ASP A 117 -9.64 6.74 15.88
N SER A 118 -10.05 7.17 17.08
CA SER A 118 -10.50 6.28 18.16
C SER A 118 -11.61 5.34 17.72
N ASP A 119 -12.55 5.88 16.93
CA ASP A 119 -13.77 5.20 16.51
C ASP A 119 -13.55 4.31 15.27
N TRP A 120 -12.34 4.34 14.70
CA TRP A 120 -11.99 3.51 13.55
C TRP A 120 -11.78 2.06 13.99
N LYS A 121 -12.24 1.16 13.12
CA LYS A 121 -11.97 -0.27 13.27
C LYS A 121 -10.48 -0.54 13.07
N THR A 122 -10.09 -1.77 13.35
CA THR A 122 -8.72 -2.23 13.15
C THR A 122 -8.71 -3.30 12.07
N LEU A 123 -7.77 -3.21 11.12
CA LEU A 123 -7.59 -4.17 10.04
C LEU A 123 -6.14 -4.68 10.04
N PRO A 124 -5.90 -6.01 9.92
CA PRO A 124 -4.56 -6.55 9.79
C PRO A 124 -3.98 -6.17 8.42
N VAL A 125 -2.70 -5.83 8.38
CA VAL A 125 -1.94 -5.51 7.16
C VAL A 125 -0.74 -6.46 7.11
N PRO A 126 -0.56 -7.23 6.03
CA PRO A 126 -1.33 -7.21 4.78
C PRO A 126 -2.69 -7.93 4.85
N SER A 127 -3.71 -7.41 4.17
CA SER A 127 -4.99 -8.09 3.91
C SER A 127 -5.81 -7.38 2.82
N ASN A 128 -6.88 -8.02 2.34
CA ASN A 128 -7.91 -7.39 1.51
C ASN A 128 -9.13 -7.10 2.38
N TRP A 129 -9.61 -5.85 2.44
CA TRP A 129 -10.68 -5.46 3.37
C TRP A 129 -12.00 -6.19 3.12
N GLN A 130 -12.26 -6.66 1.90
CA GLN A 130 -13.44 -7.45 1.53
C GLN A 130 -13.52 -8.74 2.37
N LEU A 131 -12.38 -9.36 2.66
CA LEU A 131 -12.30 -10.58 3.47
C LEU A 131 -12.50 -10.32 4.97
N HIS A 132 -12.59 -9.06 5.37
CA HIS A 132 -12.80 -8.62 6.75
C HIS A 132 -14.17 -7.95 6.95
N GLY A 133 -15.11 -8.16 6.01
CA GLY A 133 -16.50 -7.72 6.15
C GLY A 133 -16.73 -6.23 5.92
N PHE A 134 -15.78 -5.53 5.29
CA PHE A 134 -15.94 -4.12 4.94
C PHE A 134 -16.66 -3.93 3.61
N ASP A 135 -16.51 -4.86 2.68
CA ASP A 135 -17.11 -4.82 1.34
C ASP A 135 -17.20 -6.25 0.76
N GLN A 136 -17.73 -6.41 -0.45
CA GLN A 136 -17.91 -7.70 -1.11
C GLN A 136 -16.82 -7.94 -2.16
N PRO A 137 -16.21 -9.14 -2.22
CA PRO A 137 -15.33 -9.50 -3.31
C PRO A 137 -16.14 -9.68 -4.59
N ILE A 138 -15.67 -9.09 -5.70
CA ILE A 138 -16.32 -9.21 -6.99
C ILE A 138 -15.45 -10.07 -7.90
N TYR A 139 -16.06 -11.13 -8.46
CA TYR A 139 -15.43 -11.98 -9.47
C TYR A 139 -16.15 -11.80 -10.80
N THR A 140 -15.42 -11.35 -11.81
CA THR A 140 -15.87 -11.29 -13.20
C THR A 140 -14.81 -11.91 -14.10
N ASN A 141 -15.25 -12.55 -15.19
CA ASN A 141 -14.33 -13.19 -16.13
C ASN A 141 -13.78 -12.19 -17.16
N ILE A 142 -14.67 -11.52 -17.90
CA ILE A 142 -14.31 -10.62 -19.01
C ILE A 142 -14.81 -9.20 -18.76
N VAL A 143 -16.04 -9.06 -18.28
CA VAL A 143 -16.66 -7.75 -18.08
C VAL A 143 -16.06 -7.06 -16.87
N TYR A 144 -15.77 -5.76 -16.98
CA TYR A 144 -15.39 -4.96 -15.82
C TYR A 144 -16.53 -4.97 -14.79
N PRO A 145 -16.22 -4.94 -13.49
CA PRO A 145 -17.23 -4.90 -12.43
C PRO A 145 -17.90 -3.51 -12.31
N PHE A 146 -17.60 -2.59 -13.23
CA PHE A 146 -18.12 -1.23 -13.29
C PHE A 146 -18.33 -0.79 -14.76
N PRO A 147 -19.12 0.28 -15.00
CA PRO A 147 -19.32 0.84 -16.34
C PRO A 147 -18.01 1.15 -17.06
N LEU A 148 -17.88 0.69 -18.32
CA LEU A 148 -16.69 0.90 -19.13
C LEU A 148 -16.73 2.30 -19.78
N ASP A 149 -16.12 3.27 -19.11
CA ASP A 149 -15.99 4.66 -19.60
C ASP A 149 -14.57 5.22 -19.35
N PRO A 150 -13.52 4.64 -19.95
CA PRO A 150 -12.15 5.05 -19.67
C PRO A 150 -11.87 6.51 -20.12
N PRO A 151 -11.09 7.30 -19.34
CA PRO A 151 -10.39 6.92 -18.10
C PRO A 151 -11.22 7.15 -16.82
N HIS A 152 -12.51 7.44 -16.96
CA HIS A 152 -13.39 7.76 -15.84
C HIS A 152 -13.74 6.51 -15.02
N VAL A 153 -13.77 6.69 -13.71
CA VAL A 153 -14.19 5.65 -12.76
C VAL A 153 -15.53 6.04 -12.14
N PRO A 154 -16.33 5.08 -11.66
CA PRO A 154 -17.59 5.38 -11.00
C PRO A 154 -17.42 6.33 -9.81
N ILE A 155 -18.50 7.06 -9.50
CA ILE A 155 -18.57 7.88 -8.28
C ILE A 155 -18.50 6.97 -7.05
N ASP A 156 -19.22 5.84 -7.09
CA ASP A 156 -19.14 4.79 -6.06
C ASP A 156 -17.83 4.02 -6.23
N ASN A 157 -16.82 4.47 -5.50
CA ASN A 157 -15.46 3.98 -5.55
C ASN A 157 -14.94 3.75 -4.11
N PRO A 158 -15.17 2.55 -3.54
CA PRO A 158 -14.83 2.25 -2.16
C PRO A 158 -13.39 2.66 -1.81
N THR A 159 -13.25 3.53 -0.82
CA THR A 159 -11.96 4.13 -0.47
C THR A 159 -11.58 3.76 0.96
N GLY A 160 -10.47 3.02 1.09
CA GLY A 160 -9.91 2.61 2.37
C GLY A 160 -8.95 3.65 2.94
N CYS A 161 -9.23 4.15 4.14
CA CYS A 161 -8.33 5.02 4.89
C CYS A 161 -7.60 4.21 5.95
N TYR A 162 -6.27 4.29 5.94
CA TYR A 162 -5.38 3.52 6.81
C TYR A 162 -4.53 4.45 7.67
N ARG A 163 -4.44 4.17 8.98
CA ARG A 163 -3.59 4.90 9.93
C ARG A 163 -2.82 3.96 10.83
N THR A 164 -1.54 4.26 11.05
CA THR A 164 -0.68 3.55 11.98
C THR A 164 0.37 4.47 12.56
N TYR A 165 0.85 4.16 13.76
CA TYR A 165 1.90 4.89 14.45
C TYR A 165 3.11 3.99 14.62
N PHE A 166 4.29 4.54 14.36
CA PHE A 166 5.53 3.78 14.50
C PHE A 166 6.66 4.70 14.98
N HIS A 167 7.64 4.07 15.62
CA HIS A 167 8.86 4.73 16.06
C HIS A 167 10.01 4.35 15.14
N ILE A 168 10.79 5.35 14.74
CA ILE A 168 12.02 5.14 13.97
C ILE A 168 13.15 4.79 14.96
N PRO A 169 13.88 3.68 14.74
CA PRO A 169 15.04 3.34 15.57
C PRO A 169 16.09 4.46 15.59
N LYS A 170 16.70 4.73 16.75
CA LYS A 170 17.67 5.84 16.92
C LYS A 170 18.92 5.62 16.05
N GLU A 171 19.25 4.37 15.79
CA GLU A 171 20.36 3.90 14.97
C GLU A 171 20.23 4.34 13.50
N TRP A 172 19.02 4.73 13.07
CA TRP A 172 18.76 5.20 11.71
C TRP A 172 19.00 6.71 11.55
N LYS A 173 19.36 7.42 12.62
CA LYS A 173 19.58 8.87 12.59
C LYS A 173 20.64 9.23 11.54
N GLY A 174 20.33 10.22 10.71
CA GLY A 174 21.21 10.69 9.62
C GLY A 174 21.24 9.79 8.39
N ARG A 175 20.51 8.66 8.38
CA ARG A 175 20.41 7.77 7.21
C ARG A 175 19.21 8.17 6.35
N ARG A 176 19.27 7.81 5.06
CA ARG A 176 18.11 7.90 4.17
C ARG A 176 17.12 6.79 4.52
N ILE A 177 15.90 7.19 4.87
CA ILE A 177 14.80 6.27 5.20
C ILE A 177 13.85 6.19 4.01
N LEU A 178 13.42 4.98 3.65
CA LEU A 178 12.49 4.72 2.57
C LEU A 178 11.26 4.00 3.13
N LEU A 179 10.07 4.46 2.76
CA LEU A 179 8.82 3.74 2.98
C LEU A 179 8.56 2.82 1.80
N HIS A 180 8.38 1.53 2.07
CA HIS A 180 8.23 0.50 1.04
C HIS A 180 6.90 -0.23 1.23
N PHE A 181 6.06 -0.20 0.20
CA PHE A 181 4.85 -1.02 0.09
C PHE A 181 5.11 -2.08 -0.98
N GLU A 182 5.00 -3.36 -0.60
CA GLU A 182 5.22 -4.47 -1.54
C GLU A 182 4.08 -4.59 -2.56
N GLY A 183 2.84 -4.32 -2.13
CA GLY A 183 1.67 -4.29 -2.99
C GLY A 183 0.54 -3.48 -2.35
N VAL A 184 -0.14 -2.67 -3.16
CA VAL A 184 -1.37 -1.94 -2.81
C VAL A 184 -2.22 -1.90 -4.07
N ASP A 185 -3.52 -2.18 -3.94
CA ASP A 185 -4.47 -2.24 -5.03
C ASP A 185 -5.62 -1.24 -4.80
N SER A 186 -6.04 -0.42 -5.76
CA SER A 186 -5.48 -0.22 -7.11
C SER A 186 -4.66 1.07 -7.26
N ALA A 187 -4.95 2.07 -6.43
CA ALA A 187 -4.20 3.30 -6.32
C ALA A 187 -4.18 3.79 -4.87
N PHE A 188 -3.11 4.49 -4.48
CA PHE A 188 -3.01 5.03 -3.12
C PHE A 188 -2.17 6.29 -3.05
N PHE A 189 -2.48 7.09 -2.03
CA PHE A 189 -1.64 8.16 -1.52
C PHE A 189 -1.07 7.76 -0.16
N ALA A 190 0.13 8.25 0.15
CA ALA A 190 0.75 8.05 1.45
C ALA A 190 1.17 9.38 2.06
N TRP A 191 1.01 9.49 3.37
CA TRP A 191 1.44 10.62 4.19
C TRP A 191 2.26 10.13 5.38
N VAL A 192 3.19 10.96 5.83
CA VAL A 192 3.95 10.75 7.06
C VAL A 192 3.91 12.05 7.85
N ASN A 193 3.38 12.00 9.07
CA ASN A 193 3.22 13.17 9.95
C ASN A 193 2.52 14.35 9.25
N GLY A 194 1.38 14.10 8.61
CA GLY A 194 0.64 15.11 7.85
C GLY A 194 1.23 15.46 6.47
N VAL A 195 2.46 15.06 6.16
CA VAL A 195 3.14 15.44 4.92
C VAL A 195 2.93 14.38 3.83
N PRO A 196 2.43 14.74 2.64
CA PRO A 196 2.28 13.80 1.53
C PRO A 196 3.65 13.35 1.00
N VAL A 197 3.87 12.03 0.96
CA VAL A 197 5.14 11.40 0.60
C VAL A 197 5.11 10.67 -0.75
N GLY A 198 3.95 10.29 -1.25
CA GLY A 198 3.87 9.63 -2.55
C GLY A 198 2.46 9.33 -3.03
N TYR A 199 2.38 9.04 -4.33
CA TYR A 199 1.21 8.50 -5.00
C TYR A 199 1.63 7.39 -5.95
N ARG A 200 0.78 6.37 -6.08
CA ARG A 200 0.96 5.31 -7.06
C ARG A 200 -0.40 4.77 -7.49
N SER A 201 -0.59 4.63 -8.80
CA SER A 201 -1.63 3.78 -9.40
C SER A 201 -0.99 2.56 -10.05
N VAL A 202 -1.66 1.43 -9.96
CA VAL A 202 -1.40 0.27 -10.83
C VAL A 202 -2.21 0.47 -12.10
N ARG A 203 -1.62 0.20 -13.27
CA ARG A 203 -2.36 0.10 -14.53
C ARG A 203 -2.70 -1.36 -14.76
N ILE A 204 -3.97 -1.66 -14.98
CA ILE A 204 -4.35 -2.77 -15.87
C ILE A 204 -4.18 -2.18 -17.26
N VAL A 205 -3.09 -2.52 -17.94
CA VAL A 205 -2.92 -2.11 -19.34
C VAL A 205 -3.96 -2.87 -20.14
N ASP A 206 -4.75 -2.14 -20.93
CA ASP A 206 -5.68 -2.68 -21.89
C ASP A 206 -5.06 -3.87 -22.63
N CYS A 207 -5.76 -5.00 -22.58
CA CYS A 207 -5.61 -6.05 -23.58
C CYS A 207 -5.77 -5.38 -24.95
N PRO A 208 -4.80 -5.51 -25.88
CA PRO A 208 -4.99 -4.95 -27.21
C PRO A 208 -6.28 -5.57 -27.75
N GLN A 209 -7.27 -4.73 -28.03
CA GLN A 209 -8.48 -5.15 -28.73
C GLN A 209 -8.02 -6.00 -29.91
N SER A 210 -8.42 -7.27 -29.90
CA SER A 210 -8.19 -8.19 -30.99
C SER A 210 -8.62 -7.51 -32.28
N LEU A 211 -7.66 -7.30 -33.18
CA LEU A 211 -7.90 -6.97 -34.56
C LEU A 211 -8.79 -8.07 -35.17
N LYS A 212 -10.08 -7.75 -35.33
CA LYS A 212 -11.11 -8.41 -36.16
C LYS A 212 -11.50 -9.84 -35.81
#